data_AF-A0A2H9P4Q6-F1
#
_entry.id   AF-A0A2H9P4Q6-F1
#
_cell.length_a   1.000
_cell.length_b   1.000
_cell.length_c   1.000
_cell.angle_alpha   90.00
_cell.angle_beta   90.00
_cell.angle_gamma   90.00
#
_symmetry.space_group_name_H-M   'P 1'
#
loop_
_entity.id
_entity.type
_entity.pdbx_description
1 polymer ?
#
loop_
_entity_poly.entity_id
_entity_poly.type
_entity_poly.pdbx_seq_one_letter_code
_entity_poly.pdbx_strand_id
1 'polypeptide(L)'
;MKFREIFDEKKDIFLFVLSDKICRIIIRSITEKSKSAIEISDEEGISLASVYRRLDILSNNKIIMPSAIISKDGKKIFFYKVNIHYIQTWFDINGVKVKISNSRC
;
A
#
# COMPACT_ATOMS: atom_id res chain seq x y z
N MET A 1 5.94 -15.03 -12.78
CA MET A 1 5.71 -14.26 -11.55
C MET A 1 6.92 -14.43 -10.63
N LYS A 2 7.69 -13.37 -10.37
CA LYS A 2 8.94 -13.46 -9.59
C LYS A 2 8.69 -12.95 -8.17
N PHE A 3 9.09 -13.75 -7.19
CA PHE A 3 9.07 -13.36 -5.78
C PHE A 3 10.46 -12.94 -5.34
N ARG A 4 10.52 -11.91 -4.50
CA ARG A 4 11.72 -11.54 -3.75
C ARG A 4 11.48 -11.72 -2.26
N GLU A 5 12.47 -12.22 -1.57
CA GLU A 5 12.45 -12.35 -0.12
C GLU A 5 12.76 -11.00 0.54
N ILE A 6 12.06 -10.73 1.64
CA ILE A 6 12.24 -9.53 2.45
C ILE A 6 13.02 -9.94 3.70
N PHE A 7 14.12 -9.23 3.94
CA PHE A 7 15.00 -9.44 5.08
C PHE A 7 14.75 -8.39 6.16
N ASP A 8 15.12 -8.75 7.40
CA ASP A 8 15.22 -7.87 8.57
C ASP A 8 13.94 -7.07 8.91
N GLU A 9 14.11 -5.86 9.48
CA GLU A 9 13.07 -4.96 10.01
C GLU A 9 11.96 -4.63 9.00
N LYS A 10 12.21 -4.82 7.70
CA LYS A 10 11.19 -4.62 6.67
C LYS A 10 10.09 -5.68 6.74
N LYS A 11 10.35 -6.86 7.31
CA LYS A 11 9.33 -7.91 7.49
C LYS A 11 8.15 -7.38 8.30
N ASP A 12 8.43 -6.66 9.38
CA ASP A 12 7.41 -6.16 10.30
C ASP A 12 6.47 -5.16 9.62
N ILE A 13 6.97 -4.40 8.65
CA ILE A 13 6.13 -3.49 7.86
C ILE A 13 5.12 -4.27 7.02
N PHE A 14 5.54 -5.36 6.36
CA PHE A 14 4.60 -6.18 5.59
C PHE A 14 3.62 -6.92 6.48
N LEU A 15 4.06 -7.40 7.65
CA LEU A 15 3.18 -8.02 8.64
C LEU A 15 2.18 -7.01 9.21
N PHE A 16 2.62 -5.77 9.46
CA PHE A 16 1.76 -4.65 9.85
C PHE A 16 0.72 -4.34 8.78
N VAL A 17 1.12 -4.25 7.51
CA VAL A 17 0.19 -3.98 6.41
C VAL A 17 -0.85 -5.09 6.26
N LEU A 18 -0.44 -6.36 6.49
CA LEU A 18 -1.37 -7.48 6.49
C LEU A 18 -2.32 -7.47 7.69
N SER A 19 -1.88 -7.03 8.87
CA SER A 19 -2.68 -7.02 10.10
C SER A 19 -3.57 -5.77 10.26
N ASP A 20 -3.15 -4.61 9.76
CA ASP A 20 -3.89 -3.35 9.84
C ASP A 20 -5.08 -3.32 8.88
N LYS A 21 -6.29 -3.21 9.45
CA LYS A 21 -7.55 -3.19 8.68
C LYS A 21 -7.62 -2.01 7.70
N ILE A 22 -7.11 -0.84 8.09
CA ILE A 22 -7.18 0.37 7.26
C ILE A 22 -6.27 0.23 6.04
N CYS A 23 -5.05 -0.31 6.20
CA CYS A 23 -4.16 -0.64 5.10
C CYS A 23 -4.85 -1.55 4.07
N ARG A 24 -5.51 -2.62 4.52
CA ARG A 24 -6.24 -3.54 3.63
C ARG A 24 -7.38 -2.85 2.89
N ILE A 25 -8.14 -1.99 3.58
CA ILE A 25 -9.22 -1.20 2.96
C ILE A 25 -8.67 -0.27 1.88
N ILE A 26 -7.63 0.51 2.20
CA ILE A 26 -7.00 1.44 1.25
C ILE A 26 -6.50 0.70 0.01
N ILE A 27 -5.74 -0.39 0.20
CA ILE A 27 -5.20 -1.19 -0.91
C ILE A 27 -6.35 -1.69 -1.78
N ARG A 28 -7.39 -2.28 -1.19
CA ARG A 28 -8.58 -2.75 -1.91
C ARG A 28 -9.23 -1.61 -2.71
N SER A 29 -9.41 -0.45 -2.08
CA SER A 29 -10.08 0.71 -2.68
C SER A 29 -9.35 1.21 -3.93
N ILE A 30 -8.02 1.07 -3.99
CA ILE A 30 -7.20 1.53 -5.13
C ILE A 30 -6.80 0.43 -6.12
N THR A 31 -7.24 -0.82 -5.91
CA THR A 31 -6.89 -1.97 -6.78
C THR A 31 -7.57 -1.86 -8.15
N GLU A 32 -8.85 -1.50 -8.19
CA GLU A 32 -9.61 -1.40 -9.45
C GLU A 32 -9.33 -0.09 -10.18
N LYS A 33 -9.22 1.01 -9.43
CA LYS A 33 -9.02 2.36 -9.96
C LYS A 33 -8.09 3.13 -9.03
N SER A 34 -7.16 3.89 -9.59
CA SER A 34 -6.35 4.82 -8.79
C SER A 34 -7.22 5.93 -8.19
N LYS A 35 -7.03 6.22 -6.90
CA LYS A 35 -7.80 7.22 -6.16
C LYS A 35 -6.90 8.15 -5.37
N SER A 36 -7.39 9.34 -5.08
CA SER A 36 -6.80 10.31 -4.16
C SER A 36 -7.11 9.99 -2.70
N ALA A 37 -6.39 10.61 -1.78
CA ALA A 37 -6.65 10.44 -0.34
C ALA A 37 -8.06 10.89 0.07
N ILE A 38 -8.60 11.92 -0.61
CA ILE A 38 -9.94 12.46 -0.36
C ILE A 38 -10.99 11.44 -0.81
N GLU A 39 -10.88 10.92 -2.04
CA GLU A 39 -11.79 9.87 -2.55
C GLU A 39 -11.81 8.64 -1.63
N ILE A 40 -10.64 8.18 -1.17
CA ILE A 40 -10.55 7.04 -0.25
C ILE A 40 -11.21 7.34 1.11
N SER A 41 -10.99 8.54 1.64
CA SER A 41 -11.57 8.99 2.91
C SER A 41 -13.10 8.98 2.84
N ASP A 42 -13.65 9.58 1.80
CA ASP A 42 -15.09 9.77 1.63
C ASP A 42 -15.81 8.46 1.33
N GLU A 43 -15.24 7.61 0.44
CA GLU A 43 -15.88 6.35 0.04
C GLU A 43 -15.85 5.27 1.13
N GLU A 44 -14.75 5.19 1.90
CA GLU A 44 -14.58 4.12 2.91
C GLU A 44 -14.96 4.60 4.33
N GLY A 45 -15.33 5.86 4.51
CA GLY A 45 -15.71 6.43 5.81
C GLY A 45 -14.56 6.50 6.81
N ILE A 46 -13.33 6.68 6.33
CA ILE A 46 -12.10 6.73 7.14
C ILE A 46 -11.64 8.17 7.25
N SER A 47 -11.25 8.64 8.45
CA SER A 47 -10.74 10.00 8.56
C SER A 47 -9.54 10.24 7.64
N LEU A 48 -9.52 11.42 6.98
CA LEU A 48 -8.47 11.80 6.04
C LEU A 48 -7.07 11.69 6.63
N ALA A 49 -6.90 12.05 7.91
CA ALA A 49 -5.63 11.91 8.63
C ALA A 49 -5.18 10.44 8.76
N SER A 50 -6.11 9.52 9.02
CA SER A 50 -5.82 8.08 9.05
C SER A 50 -5.43 7.56 7.67
N VAL A 51 -6.11 8.03 6.62
CA VAL A 51 -5.78 7.67 5.23
C VAL A 51 -4.36 8.10 4.89
N TYR A 52 -3.99 9.37 5.11
CA TYR A 52 -2.63 9.87 4.83
C TYR A 52 -1.55 9.09 5.58
N ARG A 53 -1.74 8.82 6.88
CA ARG A 53 -0.77 8.03 7.66
C ARG A 53 -0.49 6.67 7.04
N ARG A 54 -1.51 5.97 6.53
CA ARG A 54 -1.33 4.67 5.87
C ARG A 54 -0.77 4.82 4.46
N LEU A 55 -1.20 5.82 3.70
CA LEU A 55 -0.63 6.09 2.37
C LEU A 55 0.87 6.38 2.45
N ASP A 56 1.33 7.08 3.49
CA ASP A 56 2.76 7.33 3.72
C ASP A 56 3.51 6.02 3.99
N ILE A 57 3.01 5.18 4.91
CA ILE A 57 3.59 3.86 5.21
C ILE A 57 3.66 3.01 3.94
N LEU A 58 2.57 2.92 3.19
CA LEU A 58 2.48 2.10 1.99
C LEU A 58 3.39 2.63 0.85
N SER A 59 3.48 3.95 0.68
CA SER A 59 4.28 4.59 -0.38
C SER A 59 5.78 4.49 -0.08
N ASN A 60 6.19 4.78 1.16
CA ASN A 60 7.59 4.69 1.59
C ASN A 60 8.13 3.26 1.45
N ASN A 61 7.26 2.25 1.53
CA ASN A 61 7.62 0.84 1.38
C ASN A 61 7.34 0.26 -0.01
N LYS A 62 7.02 1.11 -1.00
CA LYS A 62 6.78 0.73 -2.40
C LYS A 62 5.67 -0.31 -2.58
N ILE A 63 4.73 -0.36 -1.64
CA ILE A 63 3.52 -1.20 -1.71
C ILE A 63 2.51 -0.56 -2.66
N ILE A 64 2.43 0.77 -2.61
CA ILE A 64 1.68 1.60 -3.55
C ILE A 64 2.61 2.62 -4.21
N MET A 65 2.16 3.23 -5.30
CA MET A 65 2.87 4.29 -6.00
C MET A 65 1.98 5.53 -6.15
N PRO A 66 2.44 6.70 -5.72
CA PRO A 66 1.75 7.95 -6.02
C PRO A 66 2.02 8.40 -7.46
N SER A 67 1.02 9.00 -8.09
CA SER A 67 1.09 9.72 -9.36
C SER A 67 0.42 11.08 -9.19
N ALA A 68 1.12 12.14 -9.57
CA ALA A 68 0.59 13.49 -9.48
C ALA A 68 -0.16 13.87 -10.76
N ILE A 69 -1.31 14.50 -10.60
CA ILE A 69 -2.08 15.13 -11.67
C ILE A 69 -2.21 16.61 -11.33
N ILE A 70 -2.07 17.47 -12.34
CA ILE A 70 -2.32 18.90 -12.21
C ILE A 70 -3.80 19.11 -12.56
N SER A 71 -4.57 19.59 -11.59
CA SER A 71 -5.97 19.97 -11.80
C SER A 71 -6.08 21.20 -12.70
N LYS A 72 -7.27 21.46 -13.23
CA LYS A 72 -7.55 22.65 -14.07
C LYS A 72 -7.21 23.97 -13.37
N ASP A 73 -7.25 23.98 -12.04
CA ASP A 73 -6.99 25.15 -11.20
C ASP A 73 -5.50 25.26 -10.79
N GLY A 74 -4.62 24.44 -11.38
CA GLY A 74 -3.18 24.42 -11.10
C GLY A 74 -2.80 23.69 -9.81
N LYS A 75 -3.76 23.14 -9.05
CA LYS A 75 -3.47 22.37 -7.83
C LYS A 75 -2.93 20.99 -8.16
N LYS A 76 -1.89 20.56 -7.45
CA LYS A 76 -1.32 19.22 -7.54
C LYS A 76 -2.14 18.24 -6.70
N ILE A 77 -2.70 17.22 -7.34
CA ILE A 77 -3.47 16.14 -6.69
C ILE A 77 -2.71 14.83 -6.86
N PHE A 78 -2.54 14.09 -5.76
CA PHE A 78 -1.93 12.76 -5.80
C PHE A 78 -3.00 11.68 -5.90
N PHE A 79 -2.81 10.78 -6.86
CA PHE A 79 -3.54 9.53 -7.00
C PHE A 79 -2.62 8.37 -6.67
N TYR A 80 -3.15 7.31 -6.09
CA TYR A 80 -2.38 6.16 -5.64
C TYR A 80 -2.82 4.91 -6.38
N LYS A 81 -1.86 4.05 -6.72
CA LYS A 81 -2.11 2.73 -7.31
C LYS A 81 -1.30 1.65 -6.61
N VAL A 82 -1.82 0.42 -6.60
CA VAL A 82 -1.11 -0.74 -6.07
C VAL A 82 0.14 -1.03 -6.92
N ASN A 83 1.25 -1.41 -6.28
CA ASN A 83 2.53 -1.78 -6.92
C ASN A 83 3.01 -3.19 -6.54
N ILE A 84 2.23 -3.91 -5.74
CA ILE A 84 2.45 -5.31 -5.38
C ILE A 84 1.30 -6.17 -5.92
N HIS A 85 1.60 -7.41 -6.29
CA HIS A 85 0.59 -8.40 -6.66
C HIS A 85 0.30 -9.35 -5.51
N TYR A 86 1.35 -9.77 -4.78
CA TYR A 86 1.24 -10.76 -3.73
C TYR A 86 2.19 -10.47 -2.57
N ILE A 87 1.72 -10.72 -1.35
CA ILE A 87 2.53 -10.90 -0.15
C ILE A 87 2.28 -12.33 0.34
N GLN A 88 3.35 -13.09 0.54
CA GLN A 88 3.30 -14.42 1.12
C GLN A 88 4.13 -14.43 2.38
N THR A 89 3.58 -15.03 3.44
CA THR A 89 4.21 -15.11 4.75
C THR A 89 4.13 -16.52 5.27
N TRP A 90 5.22 -17.00 5.85
CA TRP A 90 5.28 -18.31 6.51
C TRP A 90 5.91 -18.12 7.88
N PHE A 91 5.42 -18.90 8.83
CA PHE A 91 6.03 -19.01 10.14
C PHE A 91 6.35 -20.49 10.37
N ASP A 92 7.63 -20.76 10.61
CA ASP A 92 8.11 -22.10 10.96
C ASP A 92 9.07 -22.00 12.15
N ILE A 93 9.70 -23.12 12.52
CA ILE A 93 10.67 -23.19 13.64
C ILE A 93 11.85 -22.21 13.49
N ASN A 94 12.12 -21.71 12.29
CA ASN A 94 13.17 -20.73 11.99
C ASN A 94 12.65 -19.29 11.94
N GLY A 95 11.39 -19.05 12.33
CA GLY A 95 10.77 -17.74 12.42
C GLY A 95 9.97 -17.33 11.17
N VAL A 96 9.77 -16.03 11.02
CA VAL A 96 8.91 -15.46 9.96
C VAL A 96 9.70 -15.23 8.67
N LYS A 97 9.16 -15.74 7.56
CA LYS A 97 9.60 -15.48 6.19
C LYS A 97 8.55 -14.66 5.47
N VAL A 98 8.97 -13.62 4.76
CA VAL A 98 8.08 -12.76 3.95
C VAL A 98 8.63 -12.70 2.53
N LYS A 99 7.78 -13.00 1.55
CA LYS A 99 8.09 -12.85 0.13
C LYS A 99 7.04 -11.98 -0.54
N ILE A 100 7.48 -11.12 -1.46
CA ILE A 100 6.58 -10.26 -2.22
C ILE A 100 6.82 -10.39 -3.72
N SER A 101 5.76 -10.18 -4.49
CA SER A 101 5.83 -10.03 -5.95
C SER A 101 5.34 -8.64 -6.34
N ASN A 102 6.15 -7.91 -7.10
CA ASN A 102 5.86 -6.56 -7.56
C ASN A 102 5.53 -6.55 -9.05
N SER A 103 4.76 -5.56 -9.49
CA SER A 103 4.36 -5.38 -10.91
C SER A 103 5.49 -4.91 -11.84
N ARG A 104 6.67 -4.63 -11.30
CA ARG A 104 7.86 -4.13 -12.02
C ARG A 104 9.08 -5.02 -11.78
N CYS A 105 8.94 -6.32 -12.01
CA CYS A 105 10.04 -7.29 -12.02
C CYS A 105 9.85 -8.27 -13.17
#